data_AF-A0A811KUP5-F1
#
_entry.id   AF-A0A811KUP5-F1
#
_cell.length_a   1.000
_cell.length_b   1.000
_cell.length_c   1.000
_cell.angle_alpha   90.00
_cell.angle_beta   90.00
_cell.angle_gamma   90.00
#
_symmetry.space_group_name_H-M   'P 1'
#
loop_
_entity.id
_entity.type
_entity.pdbx_description
1 polymer ?
#
loop_
_entity_poly.entity_id
_entity_poly.type
_entity_poly.pdbx_seq_one_letter_code
_entity_poly.pdbx_strand_id
1 'polypeptide(L)'
;MKLFDPSQELLYFFEDLSRQQANELLKLGEVGSFLVRTSTSDPSNLSLSLRVSYDEDNYARHYFIEKGHNDAGKPIVTLNGQTFYDLPDLITHFTEHPLGQTVLVKPVTRNVICQVTGKFRFAGERITDLPFDVGETIDVISKPEENWWVAKNKLGDVGLIPVPYDNYNNKKLVHSFDSNLPIFECHDDCTCSKECLNRLVGNDTTKKLEPFYDENKGYGLKTVDIIQEKVFVIEYKGEIVTEDEAKTRSEKYKRDGREHNFIFTVKEHFSGEVRYTYIDATMFGGMARFINHSCEPNLTPVIVRCGSVTPRLALFANKAISKDTELCYDYGLLEEDNNVKKKCHCGAEKCRGFLPSGSYGS
;
A
#
# COMPACT_ATOMS: atom_id res chain seq x y z
N MET A 1 -23.73 -28.12 2.41
CA MET A 1 -22.37 -27.57 2.66
C MET A 1 -22.24 -26.36 1.75
N LYS A 2 -22.08 -25.15 2.28
CA LYS A 2 -21.95 -23.94 1.44
C LYS A 2 -20.66 -24.07 0.62
N LEU A 3 -20.74 -23.87 -0.70
CA LEU A 3 -19.63 -24.07 -1.65
C LEU A 3 -18.64 -22.89 -1.65
N PHE A 4 -18.97 -21.79 -0.98
CA PHE A 4 -18.13 -20.59 -0.83
C PHE A 4 -18.58 -19.78 0.39
N ASP A 5 -17.73 -18.86 0.84
CA ASP A 5 -18.01 -17.90 1.90
C ASP A 5 -18.44 -16.55 1.28
N PRO A 6 -19.69 -16.07 1.52
CA PRO A 6 -20.16 -14.78 1.03
C PRO A 6 -19.40 -13.56 1.58
N SER A 7 -18.66 -13.69 2.68
CA SER A 7 -17.85 -12.58 3.19
C SER A 7 -16.59 -12.30 2.35
N GLN A 8 -16.18 -13.26 1.51
CA GLN A 8 -14.99 -13.18 0.68
C GLN A 8 -15.32 -12.50 -0.66
N GLU A 9 -15.57 -11.19 -0.64
CA GLU A 9 -16.01 -10.42 -1.82
C GLU A 9 -15.07 -10.58 -3.02
N LEU A 10 -13.75 -10.70 -2.79
CA LEU A 10 -12.74 -10.91 -3.83
C LEU A 10 -12.99 -12.16 -4.68
N LEU A 11 -13.73 -13.15 -4.18
CA LEU A 11 -14.10 -14.34 -4.95
C LEU A 11 -15.07 -14.04 -6.08
N TYR A 12 -16.00 -13.11 -5.88
CA TYR A 12 -17.13 -12.92 -6.79
C TYR A 12 -17.27 -11.49 -7.32
N PHE A 13 -16.57 -10.49 -6.76
CA PHE A 13 -16.65 -9.10 -7.16
C PHE A 13 -15.58 -8.71 -8.19
N PHE A 14 -16.01 -8.16 -9.33
CA PHE A 14 -15.14 -7.72 -10.42
C PHE A 14 -15.34 -6.23 -10.68
N GLU A 15 -14.31 -5.43 -10.44
CA GLU A 15 -14.38 -3.99 -10.64
C GLU A 15 -14.54 -3.61 -12.12
N ASP A 16 -13.61 -4.06 -12.96
CA ASP A 16 -13.59 -3.73 -14.40
C ASP A 16 -13.97 -4.90 -15.29
N LEU A 17 -15.23 -5.34 -15.21
CA LEU A 17 -15.74 -6.42 -16.05
C LEU A 17 -16.94 -5.95 -16.88
N SER A 18 -16.81 -6.05 -18.20
CA SER A 18 -17.93 -5.77 -19.11
C SER A 18 -19.02 -6.85 -19.02
N ARG A 19 -20.23 -6.51 -19.46
CA ARG A 19 -21.34 -7.48 -19.56
C ARG A 19 -21.00 -8.66 -20.48
N GLN A 20 -20.26 -8.41 -21.56
CA GLN A 20 -19.84 -9.45 -22.49
C GLN A 20 -18.86 -10.43 -21.84
N GLN A 21 -17.81 -9.93 -21.18
CA GLN A 21 -16.85 -10.76 -20.45
C GLN A 21 -17.53 -11.55 -19.32
N ALA A 22 -18.50 -10.94 -18.63
CA ALA A 22 -19.30 -11.63 -17.62
C ALA A 22 -20.07 -12.84 -18.20
N ASN A 23 -20.64 -12.67 -19.39
CA ASN A 23 -21.32 -13.77 -20.10
C ASN A 23 -20.34 -14.88 -20.49
N GLU A 24 -19.15 -14.56 -20.97
CA GLU A 24 -18.13 -15.55 -21.31
C GLU A 24 -17.70 -16.38 -20.08
N LEU A 25 -17.49 -15.74 -18.93
CA LEU A 25 -17.19 -16.43 -17.67
C LEU A 25 -18.36 -17.31 -17.20
N LEU A 26 -19.59 -16.80 -17.30
CA LEU A 26 -20.78 -17.57 -16.93
C LEU A 26 -21.00 -18.76 -17.86
N LYS A 27 -20.68 -18.66 -19.16
CA LYS A 27 -20.82 -19.74 -20.14
C LYS A 27 -19.99 -20.98 -19.78
N LEU A 28 -18.90 -20.81 -19.02
CA LEU A 28 -18.09 -21.92 -18.52
C LEU A 28 -18.59 -22.52 -17.20
N GLY A 29 -19.48 -21.82 -16.48
CA GLY A 29 -20.00 -22.24 -15.17
C GLY A 29 -21.16 -23.24 -15.22
N GLU A 30 -21.65 -23.65 -14.06
CA GLU A 30 -22.91 -24.41 -13.92
C GLU A 30 -24.08 -23.48 -13.63
N VAL A 31 -25.32 -23.95 -13.78
CA VAL A 31 -26.50 -23.20 -13.32
C VAL A 31 -26.36 -22.85 -11.83
N GLY A 32 -26.61 -21.59 -11.49
CA GLY A 32 -26.33 -21.04 -10.16
C GLY A 32 -24.94 -20.41 -10.00
N SER A 33 -24.07 -20.49 -11.02
CA SER A 33 -22.80 -19.77 -11.01
C SER A 33 -23.04 -18.27 -11.16
N PHE A 34 -22.33 -17.44 -10.40
CA PHE A 34 -22.58 -16.00 -10.39
C PHE A 34 -21.31 -15.16 -10.25
N LEU A 35 -21.44 -13.86 -10.54
CA LEU A 35 -20.46 -12.84 -10.24
C LEU A 35 -21.17 -11.50 -10.01
N VAL A 36 -20.54 -10.62 -9.25
CA VAL A 36 -20.94 -9.21 -9.10
C VAL A 36 -19.91 -8.36 -9.81
N ARG A 37 -20.35 -7.32 -10.51
CA ARG A 37 -19.47 -6.38 -11.19
C ARG A 37 -19.92 -4.95 -11.02
N THR A 38 -19.04 -3.99 -11.24
CA THR A 38 -19.45 -2.59 -11.41
C THR A 38 -20.41 -2.46 -12.59
N SER A 39 -21.46 -1.67 -12.42
CA SER A 39 -22.44 -1.44 -13.48
C SER A 39 -21.82 -0.63 -14.61
N THR A 40 -21.93 -1.15 -15.83
CA THR A 40 -21.41 -0.51 -17.06
C THR A 40 -22.21 0.72 -17.48
N SER A 41 -23.48 0.81 -17.08
CA SER A 41 -24.34 1.95 -17.39
C SER A 41 -24.28 3.04 -16.32
N ASP A 42 -23.89 2.68 -15.10
CA ASP A 42 -23.77 3.61 -13.97
C ASP A 42 -22.73 3.06 -12.98
N PRO A 43 -21.47 3.55 -13.04
CA PRO A 43 -20.39 3.05 -12.19
C PRO A 43 -20.60 3.25 -10.69
N SER A 44 -21.57 4.09 -10.27
CA SER A 44 -21.91 4.23 -8.85
C SER A 44 -22.67 3.01 -8.29
N ASN A 45 -23.14 2.12 -9.16
CA ASN A 45 -23.98 0.97 -8.84
C ASN A 45 -23.33 -0.35 -9.29
N LEU A 46 -23.94 -1.49 -8.92
CA LEU A 46 -23.41 -2.82 -9.25
C LEU A 46 -24.38 -3.62 -10.14
N SER A 47 -23.87 -4.72 -10.67
CA SER A 47 -24.66 -5.70 -11.41
C SER A 47 -24.31 -7.12 -10.98
N LEU A 48 -25.30 -7.86 -10.49
CA LEU A 48 -25.19 -9.30 -10.22
C LEU A 48 -25.53 -10.07 -11.50
N SER A 49 -24.56 -10.82 -12.02
CA SER A 49 -24.74 -11.67 -13.20
C SER A 49 -24.82 -13.13 -12.75
N LEU A 50 -25.87 -13.83 -13.16
CA LEU A 50 -26.21 -15.19 -12.72
C LEU A 50 -26.47 -16.09 -13.92
N ARG A 51 -25.87 -17.28 -13.91
CA ARG A 51 -26.23 -18.34 -14.86
C ARG A 51 -27.50 -19.03 -14.40
N VAL A 52 -28.56 -18.93 -15.20
CA VAL A 52 -29.90 -19.45 -14.90
C VAL A 52 -30.27 -20.68 -15.72
N SER A 53 -29.57 -20.96 -16.83
CA SER A 53 -29.89 -22.08 -17.72
C SER A 53 -28.66 -22.72 -18.36
N TYR A 54 -28.84 -23.95 -18.87
CA TYR A 54 -27.89 -24.63 -19.77
C TYR A 54 -28.12 -24.29 -21.25
N ASP A 55 -29.22 -23.61 -21.57
CA ASP A 55 -29.55 -23.14 -22.91
C ASP A 55 -28.56 -22.08 -23.40
N GLU A 56 -27.90 -22.33 -24.54
CA GLU A 56 -26.88 -21.44 -25.09
C GLU A 56 -27.39 -20.05 -25.50
N ASP A 57 -28.69 -19.89 -25.76
CA ASP A 57 -29.27 -18.62 -26.20
C ASP A 57 -29.75 -17.75 -25.02
N ASN A 58 -30.02 -18.34 -23.85
CA ASN A 58 -30.57 -17.63 -22.69
C ASN A 58 -30.06 -18.18 -21.34
N TYR A 59 -28.74 -18.36 -21.25
CA TYR A 59 -28.09 -18.93 -20.06
C TYR A 59 -27.87 -17.94 -18.92
N ALA A 60 -27.83 -16.63 -19.16
CA ALA A 60 -27.42 -15.63 -18.16
C ALA A 60 -28.45 -14.52 -17.95
N ARG A 61 -28.62 -14.11 -16.70
CA ARG A 61 -29.39 -12.91 -16.29
C ARG A 61 -28.51 -11.93 -15.55
N HIS A 62 -28.81 -10.64 -15.69
CA HIS A 62 -28.12 -9.57 -14.99
C HIS A 62 -29.13 -8.75 -14.20
N TYR A 63 -28.90 -8.64 -12.91
CA TYR A 63 -29.72 -7.90 -11.97
C TYR A 63 -28.96 -6.63 -11.59
N PHE A 64 -29.67 -5.51 -11.55
CA PHE A 64 -29.12 -4.24 -11.11
C PHE A 64 -29.14 -4.20 -9.58
N ILE A 65 -28.05 -3.74 -8.98
CA ILE A 65 -27.93 -3.53 -7.54
C ILE A 65 -27.66 -2.04 -7.33
N GLU A 66 -28.57 -1.39 -6.62
CA GLU A 66 -28.44 0.01 -6.23
C GLU A 66 -27.60 0.12 -4.96
N LYS A 67 -26.54 0.93 -5.00
CA LYS A 67 -25.81 1.36 -3.81
C LYS A 67 -26.47 2.61 -3.26
N GLY A 68 -26.69 2.64 -1.94
CA GLY A 68 -27.28 3.78 -1.27
C GLY A 68 -26.80 3.91 0.17
N HIS A 69 -27.44 4.81 0.91
CA HIS A 69 -27.25 4.96 2.35
C HIS A 69 -28.61 4.93 3.04
N ASN A 70 -28.68 4.34 4.23
CA ASN A 70 -29.88 4.40 5.06
C ASN A 70 -30.02 5.77 5.76
N ASP A 71 -31.12 5.97 6.50
CA ASP A 71 -31.39 7.22 7.23
C ASP A 71 -30.30 7.60 8.26
N ALA A 72 -29.50 6.62 8.70
CA ALA A 72 -28.36 6.82 9.60
C ALA A 72 -27.03 7.07 8.87
N GLY A 73 -27.05 7.17 7.53
CA GLY A 73 -25.85 7.38 6.71
C GLY A 73 -24.96 6.15 6.54
N LYS A 74 -25.42 4.95 6.89
CA LYS A 74 -24.66 3.69 6.68
C LYS A 74 -24.90 3.19 5.25
N PRO A 75 -23.86 2.71 4.53
CA PRO A 75 -24.04 2.13 3.21
C PRO A 75 -24.99 0.94 3.24
N ILE A 76 -25.81 0.81 2.20
CA ILE A 76 -26.76 -0.28 1.96
C ILE A 76 -26.76 -0.65 0.48
N VAL A 77 -27.23 -1.86 0.17
CA VAL A 77 -27.45 -2.30 -1.20
C VAL A 77 -28.88 -2.75 -1.41
N THR A 78 -29.48 -2.43 -2.56
CA THR A 78 -30.86 -2.79 -2.89
C THR A 78 -30.92 -3.57 -4.19
N LEU A 79 -31.65 -4.69 -4.20
CA LEU A 79 -31.93 -5.48 -5.40
C LEU A 79 -33.40 -5.89 -5.39
N ASN A 80 -34.10 -5.66 -6.51
CA ASN A 80 -35.53 -5.95 -6.67
C ASN A 80 -36.44 -5.37 -5.56
N GLY A 81 -36.11 -4.17 -5.05
CA GLY A 81 -36.85 -3.51 -3.98
C GLY A 81 -36.63 -4.08 -2.57
N GLN A 82 -35.74 -5.06 -2.42
CA GLN A 82 -35.26 -5.54 -1.12
C GLN A 82 -33.91 -4.89 -0.79
N THR A 83 -33.78 -4.38 0.44
CA THR A 83 -32.59 -3.69 0.92
C THR A 83 -31.83 -4.56 1.91
N PHE A 84 -30.50 -4.58 1.78
CA PHE A 84 -29.56 -5.39 2.57
C PHE A 84 -28.49 -4.49 3.19
N TYR A 85 -27.84 -4.99 4.25
CA TYR A 85 -26.84 -4.21 4.99
C TYR A 85 -25.55 -3.99 4.20
N ASP A 86 -25.16 -4.97 3.41
CA ASP A 86 -23.97 -4.96 2.58
C ASP A 86 -24.08 -6.03 1.47
N LEU A 87 -23.04 -6.14 0.64
CA LEU A 87 -23.02 -7.11 -0.44
C LEU A 87 -22.98 -8.56 0.07
N PRO A 88 -22.18 -8.93 1.09
CA PRO A 88 -22.22 -10.27 1.71
C PRO A 88 -23.60 -10.69 2.21
N ASP A 89 -24.37 -9.79 2.83
CA ASP A 89 -25.73 -10.03 3.31
C ASP A 89 -26.68 -10.32 2.14
N LEU A 90 -26.63 -9.50 1.08
CA LEU A 90 -27.37 -9.72 -0.16
C LEU A 90 -27.05 -11.10 -0.78
N ILE A 91 -25.76 -11.43 -0.92
CA ILE A 91 -25.34 -12.70 -1.51
C ILE A 91 -25.79 -13.87 -0.65
N THR A 92 -25.65 -13.77 0.67
CA THR A 92 -26.10 -14.78 1.62
C THR A 92 -27.60 -15.05 1.46
N HIS A 93 -28.42 -14.01 1.38
CA HIS A 93 -29.85 -14.14 1.18
C HIS A 93 -30.20 -14.93 -0.09
N PHE A 94 -29.59 -14.58 -1.22
CA PHE A 94 -29.89 -15.23 -2.50
C PHE A 94 -29.23 -16.59 -2.70
N THR A 95 -28.42 -17.08 -1.74
CA THR A 95 -28.04 -18.50 -1.70
C THR A 95 -29.19 -19.42 -1.32
N GLU A 96 -30.20 -18.90 -0.61
CA GLU A 96 -31.36 -19.65 -0.12
C GLU A 96 -32.67 -19.19 -0.78
N HIS A 97 -32.72 -17.95 -1.27
CA HIS A 97 -33.89 -17.36 -1.93
C HIS A 97 -33.65 -17.21 -3.44
N PRO A 98 -34.45 -17.84 -4.31
CA PRO A 98 -34.19 -17.80 -5.76
C PRO A 98 -34.39 -16.42 -6.39
N LEU A 99 -33.48 -16.03 -7.29
CA LEU A 99 -33.68 -14.96 -8.25
C LEU A 99 -34.40 -15.51 -9.48
N GLY A 100 -35.73 -15.34 -9.51
CA GLY A 100 -36.59 -16.00 -10.48
C GLY A 100 -36.79 -17.46 -10.13
N GLN A 101 -35.94 -18.35 -10.67
CA GLN A 101 -35.99 -19.80 -10.39
C GLN A 101 -34.64 -20.38 -9.95
N THR A 102 -33.61 -19.54 -9.83
CA THR A 102 -32.23 -19.99 -9.59
C THR A 102 -31.67 -19.30 -8.36
N VAL A 103 -31.03 -20.06 -7.48
CA VAL A 103 -30.27 -19.54 -6.32
C VAL A 103 -28.81 -19.33 -6.67
N LEU A 104 -28.11 -18.52 -5.89
CA LEU A 104 -26.66 -18.38 -5.98
C LEU A 104 -25.98 -19.63 -5.38
N VAL A 105 -25.24 -20.36 -6.21
CA VAL A 105 -24.61 -21.63 -5.82
C VAL A 105 -23.11 -21.43 -5.58
N LYS A 106 -22.40 -20.81 -6.52
CA LYS A 106 -20.95 -20.58 -6.44
C LYS A 106 -20.49 -19.40 -7.31
N PRO A 107 -19.42 -18.68 -6.92
CA PRO A 107 -18.77 -17.72 -7.78
C PRO A 107 -18.24 -18.37 -9.07
N VAL A 108 -18.20 -17.63 -10.17
CA VAL A 108 -17.48 -18.06 -11.38
C VAL A 108 -15.99 -18.20 -11.09
N THR A 109 -15.33 -19.14 -11.77
CA THR A 109 -13.88 -19.28 -11.67
C THR A 109 -13.20 -18.20 -12.52
N ARG A 110 -12.25 -17.47 -11.91
CA ARG A 110 -11.40 -16.54 -12.65
C ARG A 110 -10.33 -17.28 -13.43
N ASN A 111 -10.03 -16.81 -14.62
CA ASN A 111 -8.87 -17.30 -15.38
C ASN A 111 -7.58 -16.91 -14.66
N VAL A 112 -6.62 -17.84 -14.63
CA VAL A 112 -5.27 -17.54 -14.16
C VAL A 112 -4.58 -16.68 -15.19
N ILE A 113 -4.20 -15.46 -14.81
CA ILE A 113 -3.47 -14.50 -15.64
C ILE A 113 -2.01 -14.95 -15.76
N CYS A 114 -1.39 -15.25 -14.63
CA CYS A 114 -0.03 -15.78 -14.56
C CYS A 114 0.18 -16.50 -13.23
N GLN A 115 1.21 -17.34 -13.19
CA GLN A 115 1.65 -17.99 -11.97
C GLN A 115 2.90 -17.29 -11.44
N VAL A 116 2.93 -17.02 -10.14
CA VAL A 116 4.05 -16.37 -9.45
C VAL A 116 4.62 -17.29 -8.39
N THR A 117 5.85 -17.01 -7.96
CA THR A 117 6.51 -17.74 -6.87
C THR A 117 6.91 -16.76 -5.78
N GLY A 118 6.53 -17.04 -4.53
CA GLY A 118 6.87 -16.22 -3.37
C GLY A 118 8.38 -16.11 -3.21
N LYS A 119 8.94 -14.90 -3.31
CA LYS A 119 10.37 -14.65 -3.07
C LYS A 119 10.70 -14.39 -1.59
N PHE A 120 9.68 -14.09 -0.80
CA PHE A 120 9.72 -13.83 0.63
C PHE A 120 8.45 -14.41 1.27
N ARG A 121 8.41 -14.53 2.60
CA ARG A 121 7.19 -14.89 3.34
C ARG A 121 6.32 -13.64 3.49
N PHE A 122 5.05 -13.74 3.12
CA PHE A 122 4.05 -12.71 3.35
C PHE A 122 3.02 -13.26 4.32
N ALA A 123 2.97 -12.70 5.54
CA ALA A 123 2.10 -13.21 6.59
C ALA A 123 0.63 -12.77 6.45
N GLY A 124 0.37 -11.68 5.71
CA GLY A 124 -0.93 -11.00 5.69
C GLY A 124 -1.25 -10.32 7.02
N GLU A 125 -1.83 -9.12 6.97
CA GLU A 125 -2.26 -8.37 8.15
C GLU A 125 -3.77 -8.17 8.18
N ARG A 126 -4.35 -8.10 6.98
CA ARG A 126 -5.78 -7.90 6.78
C ARG A 126 -6.43 -9.25 6.52
N ILE A 127 -7.72 -9.32 6.81
CA ILE A 127 -8.53 -10.50 6.47
C ILE A 127 -8.62 -10.74 4.96
N THR A 128 -8.34 -9.72 4.15
CA THR A 128 -8.30 -9.77 2.68
C THR A 128 -6.97 -10.24 2.11
N ASP A 129 -5.92 -10.29 2.93
CA ASP A 129 -4.59 -10.66 2.47
C ASP A 129 -4.50 -12.17 2.30
N LEU A 130 -3.81 -12.63 1.25
CA LEU A 130 -3.51 -14.04 1.04
C LEU A 130 -2.06 -14.32 1.48
N PRO A 131 -1.84 -14.93 2.65
CA PRO A 131 -0.50 -15.26 3.10
C PRO A 131 0.16 -16.29 2.18
N PHE A 132 1.48 -16.21 2.06
CA PHE A 132 2.26 -17.21 1.34
C PHE A 132 3.67 -17.34 1.88
N ASP A 133 4.26 -18.51 1.66
CA ASP A 133 5.65 -18.80 2.02
C ASP A 133 6.63 -18.65 0.84
N VAL A 134 7.92 -18.60 1.16
CA VAL A 134 9.00 -18.58 0.17
C VAL A 134 8.95 -19.84 -0.69
N GLY A 135 8.98 -19.68 -2.01
CA GLY A 135 8.89 -20.77 -2.96
C GLY A 135 7.46 -21.23 -3.24
N GLU A 136 6.46 -20.70 -2.53
CA GLU A 136 5.06 -21.04 -2.79
C GLU A 136 4.63 -20.52 -4.14
N THR A 137 3.96 -21.38 -4.89
CA THR A 137 3.44 -21.06 -6.22
C THR A 137 1.98 -20.61 -6.09
N ILE A 138 1.67 -19.42 -6.57
CA ILE A 138 0.37 -18.76 -6.42
C ILE A 138 -0.14 -18.33 -7.79
N ASP A 139 -1.44 -18.54 -8.02
CA ASP A 139 -2.08 -18.20 -9.28
C ASP A 139 -2.67 -16.80 -9.19
N VAL A 140 -2.15 -15.86 -9.99
CA VAL A 140 -2.68 -14.50 -10.07
C VAL A 140 -3.91 -14.52 -10.96
N ILE A 141 -5.04 -14.05 -10.44
CA ILE A 141 -6.35 -14.11 -11.10
C ILE A 141 -6.96 -12.72 -11.38
N SER A 142 -6.41 -11.66 -10.80
CA SER A 142 -6.74 -10.28 -11.14
C SER A 142 -5.61 -9.33 -10.72
N LYS A 143 -5.48 -8.21 -11.44
CA LYS A 143 -4.55 -7.13 -11.15
C LYS A 143 -5.33 -5.81 -11.09
N PRO A 144 -6.19 -5.62 -10.07
CA PRO A 144 -7.05 -4.44 -9.98
C PRO A 144 -6.23 -3.17 -9.75
N GLU A 145 -5.10 -3.29 -9.06
CA GLU A 145 -4.18 -2.19 -8.76
C GLU A 145 -2.76 -2.55 -9.21
N GLU A 146 -1.91 -1.53 -9.37
CA GLU A 146 -0.50 -1.72 -9.70
C GLU A 146 0.26 -2.49 -8.60
N ASN A 147 -0.21 -2.40 -7.35
CA ASN A 147 0.58 -2.76 -6.17
C ASN A 147 0.10 -4.05 -5.48
N TRP A 148 -1.16 -4.43 -5.71
CA TRP A 148 -1.84 -5.55 -5.08
C TRP A 148 -2.57 -6.37 -6.13
N TRP A 149 -2.23 -7.65 -6.20
CA TRP A 149 -2.86 -8.59 -7.12
C TRP A 149 -3.78 -9.52 -6.36
N VAL A 150 -4.95 -9.81 -6.92
CA VAL A 150 -5.82 -10.86 -6.39
C VAL A 150 -5.25 -12.18 -6.88
N ALA A 151 -4.91 -13.05 -5.95
CA ALA A 151 -4.33 -14.34 -6.24
C ALA A 151 -5.07 -15.46 -5.51
N LYS A 152 -4.80 -16.69 -5.93
CA LYS A 152 -5.37 -17.92 -5.39
C LYS A 152 -4.25 -18.89 -5.05
N ASN A 153 -4.22 -19.40 -3.83
CA ASN A 153 -3.23 -20.41 -3.42
C ASN A 153 -3.68 -21.82 -3.86
N LYS A 154 -2.85 -22.83 -3.60
CA LYS A 154 -3.14 -24.24 -3.95
C LYS A 154 -4.30 -24.85 -3.15
N LEU A 155 -4.60 -24.30 -1.97
CA LEU A 155 -5.73 -24.72 -1.14
C LEU A 155 -7.06 -24.14 -1.65
N GLY A 156 -6.98 -23.14 -2.52
CA GLY A 156 -8.11 -22.48 -3.14
C GLY A 156 -8.53 -21.18 -2.47
N ASP A 157 -7.81 -20.76 -1.41
CA ASP A 157 -8.02 -19.48 -0.76
C ASP A 157 -7.65 -18.35 -1.71
N VAL A 158 -8.44 -17.28 -1.67
CA VAL A 158 -8.26 -16.11 -2.52
C VAL A 158 -8.07 -14.88 -1.64
N GLY A 159 -7.14 -14.04 -2.03
CA GLY A 159 -6.89 -12.77 -1.36
C GLY A 159 -5.85 -11.95 -2.10
N LEU A 160 -5.46 -10.85 -1.49
CA LEU A 160 -4.49 -9.92 -2.04
C LEU A 160 -3.07 -10.38 -1.71
N ILE A 161 -2.22 -10.38 -2.74
CA ILE A 161 -0.77 -10.53 -2.59
C ILE A 161 -0.09 -9.25 -3.09
N PRO A 162 1.04 -8.83 -2.48
CA PRO A 162 1.88 -7.82 -3.09
C PRO A 162 2.40 -8.32 -4.44
N VAL A 163 2.63 -7.41 -5.38
CA VAL A 163 3.32 -7.76 -6.63
C VAL A 163 4.68 -8.41 -6.29
N PRO A 164 5.12 -9.43 -7.04
CA PRO A 164 6.45 -10.00 -6.89
C PRO A 164 7.52 -8.95 -7.24
N TYR A 165 7.96 -8.20 -6.24
CA TYR A 165 8.99 -7.18 -6.40
C TYR A 165 10.39 -7.80 -6.32
N ASP A 166 11.19 -7.60 -7.36
CA ASP A 166 12.65 -7.52 -7.18
C ASP A 166 12.96 -6.13 -6.64
N ASN A 167 12.95 -6.00 -5.32
CA ASN A 167 13.19 -4.71 -4.66
C ASN A 167 14.56 -4.14 -5.05
N TYR A 168 15.56 -5.01 -5.20
CA TYR A 168 16.95 -4.61 -5.42
C TYR A 168 17.64 -5.39 -6.52
N ASN A 169 18.40 -4.67 -7.35
CA ASN A 169 19.37 -5.23 -8.29
C ASN A 169 20.75 -4.67 -7.95
N ASN A 170 21.72 -5.53 -7.65
CA ASN A 170 23.07 -5.12 -7.23
C ASN A 170 23.07 -4.08 -6.09
N LYS A 171 22.22 -4.29 -5.07
CA LYS A 171 22.03 -3.38 -3.91
C LYS A 171 21.48 -1.99 -4.25
N LYS A 172 20.90 -1.82 -5.44
CA LYS A 172 20.19 -0.61 -5.87
C LYS A 172 18.70 -0.88 -5.94
N LEU A 173 17.90 0.09 -5.51
CA LEU A 173 16.45 0.10 -5.68
C LEU A 173 16.09 0.02 -7.17
N VAL A 174 15.27 -0.96 -7.54
CA VAL A 174 14.81 -1.14 -8.93
C VAL A 174 13.63 -0.20 -9.24
N HIS A 175 12.80 0.09 -8.24
CA HIS A 175 11.56 0.84 -8.42
C HIS A 175 11.79 2.34 -8.67
N SER A 176 10.84 2.96 -9.39
CA SER A 176 10.76 4.41 -9.46
C SER A 176 10.41 4.98 -8.08
N PHE A 177 10.93 6.16 -7.76
CA PHE A 177 10.60 6.82 -6.49
C PHE A 177 9.13 7.28 -6.44
N ASP A 178 8.49 7.43 -7.60
CA ASP A 178 7.10 7.90 -7.72
C ASP A 178 6.07 6.76 -7.63
N SER A 179 6.52 5.51 -7.47
CA SER A 179 5.67 4.33 -7.67
C SER A 179 4.77 3.99 -6.47
N ASN A 180 4.89 4.70 -5.33
CA ASN A 180 4.16 4.44 -4.08
C ASN A 180 4.16 2.96 -3.65
N LEU A 181 5.18 2.20 -4.10
CA LEU A 181 5.31 0.77 -3.86
C LEU A 181 5.92 0.53 -2.47
N PRO A 182 5.22 -0.16 -1.55
CA PRO A 182 5.85 -0.63 -0.33
C PRO A 182 6.89 -1.71 -0.67
N ILE A 183 8.10 -1.55 -0.16
CA ILE A 183 9.19 -2.52 -0.32
C ILE A 183 9.10 -3.56 0.78
N PHE A 184 9.14 -4.84 0.42
CA PHE A 184 9.13 -5.96 1.39
C PHE A 184 10.45 -6.72 1.38
N GLU A 185 11.23 -6.55 2.43
CA GLU A 185 12.48 -7.26 2.63
C GLU A 185 12.29 -8.62 3.31
N CYS A 186 13.21 -9.54 3.01
CA CYS A 186 13.37 -10.76 3.78
C CYS A 186 13.76 -10.43 5.22
N HIS A 187 13.28 -11.24 6.16
CA HIS A 187 13.56 -11.13 7.59
C HIS A 187 13.87 -12.51 8.16
N ASP A 188 14.07 -12.61 9.47
CA ASP A 188 14.64 -13.81 10.09
C ASP A 188 13.78 -15.06 10.00
N ASP A 189 12.49 -14.95 9.69
CA ASP A 189 11.63 -16.11 9.40
C ASP A 189 11.74 -16.58 7.94
N CYS A 190 12.46 -15.85 7.09
CA CYS A 190 12.74 -16.26 5.73
C CYS A 190 13.88 -17.30 5.70
N THR A 191 13.69 -18.39 4.95
CA THR A 191 14.66 -19.50 4.80
C THR A 191 15.92 -19.13 4.01
N CYS A 192 15.96 -17.93 3.43
CA CYS A 192 17.13 -17.41 2.72
C CYS A 192 18.32 -17.16 3.67
N SER A 193 19.53 -17.19 3.12
CA SER A 193 20.74 -16.86 3.89
C SER A 193 20.75 -15.39 4.35
N LYS A 194 21.63 -15.07 5.29
CA LYS A 194 21.78 -13.69 5.80
C LYS A 194 22.32 -12.73 4.71
N GLU A 195 22.94 -13.27 3.67
CA GLU A 195 23.44 -12.58 2.48
C GLU A 195 22.38 -12.37 1.40
N CYS A 196 21.11 -12.72 1.67
CA CYS A 196 20.01 -12.47 0.75
C CYS A 196 20.02 -11.03 0.24
N LEU A 197 19.97 -10.85 -1.09
CA LEU A 197 19.98 -9.53 -1.71
C LEU A 197 18.74 -8.70 -1.37
N ASN A 198 17.67 -9.35 -0.89
CA ASN A 198 16.47 -8.71 -0.36
C ASN A 198 16.55 -8.40 1.15
N ARG A 199 17.76 -8.25 1.70
CA ARG A 199 18.04 -7.79 3.07
C ARG A 199 19.04 -6.64 3.02
N LEU A 200 18.60 -5.47 2.56
CA LEU A 200 19.46 -4.29 2.39
C LEU A 200 19.37 -3.36 3.61
N VAL A 201 18.16 -2.94 3.97
CA VAL A 201 17.84 -2.10 5.15
C VAL A 201 17.83 -2.95 6.42
N GLY A 202 17.31 -4.16 6.33
CA GLY A 202 17.29 -5.19 7.37
C GLY A 202 18.66 -5.46 7.98
N ASN A 203 19.69 -5.57 7.13
CA ASN A 203 21.07 -5.83 7.51
C ASN A 203 21.87 -4.56 7.87
N ASP A 204 21.22 -3.40 7.97
CA ASP A 204 21.84 -2.10 8.29
C ASP A 204 23.07 -1.79 7.44
N THR A 205 22.93 -1.86 6.11
CA THR A 205 24.02 -1.56 5.17
C THR A 205 24.26 -0.05 4.97
N THR A 206 24.07 0.72 6.04
CA THR A 206 24.22 2.18 6.10
C THR A 206 25.58 2.61 5.58
N LYS A 207 25.61 3.70 4.80
CA LYS A 207 26.84 4.26 4.24
C LYS A 207 27.68 4.96 5.31
N LYS A 208 28.96 5.20 4.99
CA LYS A 208 29.84 6.00 5.84
C LYS A 208 29.44 7.46 5.70
N LEU A 209 29.03 8.06 6.81
CA LEU A 209 28.51 9.42 6.88
C LEU A 209 29.19 10.16 8.03
N GLU A 210 29.27 11.47 7.93
CA GLU A 210 29.92 12.34 8.91
C GLU A 210 29.02 13.54 9.22
N PRO A 211 28.75 13.84 10.51
CA PRO A 211 28.06 15.07 10.88
C PRO A 211 28.99 16.26 10.63
N PHE A 212 28.42 17.38 10.21
CA PHE A 212 29.13 18.65 10.12
C PHE A 212 28.25 19.79 10.63
N TYR A 213 28.84 20.95 10.89
CA TYR A 213 28.10 22.12 11.34
C TYR A 213 27.98 23.14 10.20
N ASP A 214 26.77 23.62 9.96
CA ASP A 214 26.43 24.71 9.05
C ASP A 214 25.92 25.91 9.85
N GLU A 215 26.39 27.11 9.52
CA GLU A 215 26.07 28.32 10.27
C GLU A 215 24.58 28.69 10.23
N ASN A 216 23.85 28.31 9.18
CA ASN A 216 22.45 28.69 8.97
C ASN A 216 21.47 27.56 9.28
N LYS A 217 21.90 26.30 9.15
CA LYS A 217 21.04 25.11 9.31
C LYS A 217 21.31 24.34 10.61
N GLY A 218 22.42 24.63 11.30
CA GLY A 218 22.89 23.85 12.44
C GLY A 218 23.62 22.58 11.98
N TYR A 219 23.47 21.48 12.70
CA TYR A 219 24.11 20.22 12.31
C TYR A 219 23.50 19.64 11.04
N GLY A 220 24.36 19.30 10.09
CA GLY A 220 24.05 18.57 8.86
C GLY A 220 24.71 17.20 8.83
N LEU A 221 24.37 16.39 7.82
CA LEU A 221 25.02 15.10 7.56
C LEU A 221 25.58 15.09 6.14
N LYS A 222 26.83 14.66 5.95
CA LYS A 222 27.45 14.52 4.63
C LYS A 222 28.01 13.12 4.43
N THR A 223 28.21 12.75 3.16
CA THR A 223 28.89 11.48 2.82
C THR A 223 30.39 11.64 2.74
N VAL A 224 31.16 10.60 3.12
CA VAL A 224 32.62 10.57 2.98
C VAL A 224 33.10 9.83 1.72
N ASP A 225 32.18 9.23 0.97
CA ASP A 225 32.44 8.45 -0.24
C ASP A 225 31.47 8.88 -1.35
N ILE A 226 31.72 8.45 -2.60
CA ILE A 226 30.75 8.62 -3.69
C ILE A 226 29.59 7.64 -3.48
N ILE A 227 28.35 8.13 -3.55
CA ILE A 227 27.14 7.31 -3.50
C ILE A 227 26.49 7.31 -4.88
N GLN A 228 26.22 6.13 -5.43
CA GLN A 228 25.51 6.00 -6.70
C GLN A 228 24.00 6.18 -6.51
N GLU A 229 23.32 6.58 -7.57
CA GLU A 229 21.85 6.62 -7.60
C GLU A 229 21.22 5.26 -7.23
N LYS A 230 20.04 5.32 -6.61
CA LYS A 230 19.22 4.20 -6.13
C LYS A 230 19.83 3.38 -5.00
N VAL A 231 20.96 3.81 -4.43
CA VAL A 231 21.61 3.10 -3.33
C VAL A 231 21.00 3.51 -1.98
N PHE A 232 20.73 2.54 -1.12
CA PHE A 232 20.35 2.77 0.29
C PHE A 232 21.46 3.53 1.02
N VAL A 233 21.10 4.63 1.70
CA VAL A 233 22.06 5.51 2.39
C VAL A 233 22.02 5.30 3.89
N ILE A 234 20.85 5.47 4.51
CA ILE A 234 20.65 5.37 5.96
C ILE A 234 19.15 5.25 6.27
N GLU A 235 18.82 4.63 7.40
CA GLU A 235 17.46 4.61 7.94
C GLU A 235 17.20 5.76 8.92
N TYR A 236 16.01 6.36 8.83
CA TYR A 236 15.50 7.29 9.82
C TYR A 236 14.90 6.52 11.01
N LYS A 237 15.74 6.18 11.98
CA LYS A 237 15.37 5.46 13.20
C LYS A 237 14.86 6.43 14.28
N GLY A 238 13.76 6.07 14.93
CA GLY A 238 13.14 6.80 16.03
C GLY A 238 12.17 5.93 16.84
N GLU A 239 11.60 6.49 17.90
CA GLU A 239 10.46 5.89 18.59
C GLU A 239 9.22 5.99 17.70
N ILE A 240 8.46 4.90 17.57
CA ILE A 240 7.18 4.93 16.86
C ILE A 240 6.10 5.30 17.87
N VAL A 241 5.41 6.40 17.61
CA VAL A 241 4.43 7.00 18.52
C VAL A 241 3.07 7.14 17.84
N THR A 242 2.02 7.27 18.65
CA THR A 242 0.68 7.59 18.14
C THR A 242 0.61 9.06 17.71
N GLU A 243 -0.43 9.41 16.95
CA GLU A 243 -0.68 10.79 16.55
C GLU A 243 -0.81 11.74 17.76
N ASP A 244 -1.59 11.35 18.77
CA ASP A 244 -1.79 12.13 20.00
C ASP A 244 -0.47 12.37 20.76
N GLU A 245 0.37 11.33 20.83
CA GLU A 245 1.68 11.43 21.47
C GLU A 245 2.63 12.31 20.64
N ALA A 246 2.66 12.16 19.31
CA ALA A 246 3.44 13.02 18.43
C ALA A 246 3.07 14.50 18.60
N LYS A 247 1.77 14.80 18.67
CA LYS A 247 1.26 16.16 18.91
C LYS A 247 1.67 16.69 20.28
N THR A 248 1.46 15.90 21.33
CA THR A 248 1.84 16.24 22.72
C THR A 248 3.33 16.52 22.83
N ARG A 249 4.17 15.66 22.24
CA ARG A 249 5.63 15.84 22.21
C ARG A 249 6.03 17.09 21.43
N SER A 250 5.43 17.35 20.27
CA SER A 250 5.69 18.56 19.47
C SER A 250 5.40 19.84 20.25
N GLU A 251 4.25 19.92 20.94
CA GLU A 251 3.88 21.06 21.78
C GLU A 251 4.83 21.24 22.97
N LYS A 252 5.23 20.14 23.61
CA LYS A 252 6.22 20.16 24.69
C LYS A 252 7.57 20.66 24.20
N TYR A 253 8.08 20.16 23.09
CA TYR A 253 9.37 20.57 22.55
C TYR A 253 9.39 22.06 22.16
N LYS A 254 8.30 22.57 21.59
CA LYS A 254 8.14 24.02 21.33
C LYS A 254 8.19 24.83 22.63
N ARG A 255 7.49 24.37 23.68
CA ARG A 255 7.46 25.03 24.99
C ARG A 255 8.81 25.02 25.70
N ASP A 256 9.56 23.93 25.54
CA ASP A 256 10.91 23.76 26.08
C ASP A 256 11.97 24.56 25.28
N GLY A 257 11.56 25.32 24.26
CA GLY A 257 12.45 26.13 23.44
C GLY A 257 13.33 25.31 22.49
N ARG A 258 12.97 24.06 22.19
CA ARG A 258 13.73 23.25 21.23
C ARG A 258 13.48 23.76 19.82
N GLU A 259 14.55 24.16 19.16
CA GLU A 259 14.46 24.75 17.82
C GLU A 259 14.19 23.70 16.73
N HIS A 260 14.63 22.45 16.90
CA HIS A 260 14.51 21.41 15.88
C HIS A 260 13.38 20.41 16.21
N ASN A 261 12.61 20.04 15.18
CA ASN A 261 11.62 18.98 15.25
C ASN A 261 12.17 17.74 14.52
N PHE A 262 12.20 16.60 15.21
CA PHE A 262 12.70 15.33 14.68
C PHE A 262 11.60 14.27 14.54
N ILE A 263 10.33 14.68 14.65
CA ILE A 263 9.18 13.84 14.36
C ILE A 263 8.97 13.79 12.85
N PHE A 264 9.10 12.60 12.30
CA PHE A 264 8.83 12.29 10.90
C PHE A 264 7.45 11.64 10.78
N THR A 265 6.57 12.22 9.99
CA THR A 265 5.26 11.64 9.68
C THR A 265 5.31 11.00 8.31
N VAL A 266 5.03 9.70 8.25
CA VAL A 266 4.88 8.92 7.02
C VAL A 266 3.39 8.75 6.77
N LYS A 267 2.93 9.17 5.59
CA LYS A 267 1.55 8.94 5.12
C LYS A 267 1.55 7.92 3.99
N GLU A 268 0.81 6.83 4.16
CA GLU A 268 0.64 5.75 3.19
C GLU A 268 -0.81 5.68 2.71
N HIS A 269 -1.04 5.61 1.40
CA HIS A 269 -2.34 5.32 0.81
C HIS A 269 -2.46 3.82 0.49
N PHE A 270 -3.50 3.15 0.98
CA PHE A 270 -3.72 1.72 0.78
C PHE A 270 -5.22 1.40 0.60
N SER A 271 -5.61 0.85 -0.54
CA SER A 271 -7.00 0.38 -0.82
C SER A 271 -8.10 1.37 -0.39
N GLY A 272 -7.89 2.66 -0.67
CA GLY A 272 -8.83 3.74 -0.30
C GLY A 272 -8.71 4.27 1.13
N GLU A 273 -7.86 3.68 1.98
CA GLU A 273 -7.55 4.12 3.33
C GLU A 273 -6.20 4.83 3.40
N VAL A 274 -6.03 5.73 4.37
CA VAL A 274 -4.77 6.43 4.64
C VAL A 274 -4.24 6.00 5.99
N ARG A 275 -3.00 5.51 6.03
CA ARG A 275 -2.29 5.15 7.27
C ARG A 275 -1.21 6.19 7.56
N TYR A 276 -1.13 6.59 8.82
CA TYR A 276 -0.08 7.48 9.32
C TYR A 276 0.84 6.74 10.28
N THR A 277 2.15 6.92 10.11
CA THR A 277 3.17 6.46 11.07
C THR A 277 4.01 7.64 11.51
N TYR A 278 4.17 7.82 12.82
CA TYR A 278 4.94 8.92 13.40
C TYR A 278 6.22 8.35 14.04
N ILE A 279 7.37 8.81 13.57
CA ILE A 279 8.70 8.37 14.02
C ILE A 279 9.40 9.55 14.69
N ASP A 280 9.54 9.50 16.02
CA ASP A 280 10.21 10.54 16.81
C ASP A 280 11.66 10.17 17.10
N ALA A 281 12.60 10.85 16.43
CA ALA A 281 14.04 10.65 16.63
C ALA A 281 14.66 11.61 17.67
N THR A 282 13.83 12.30 18.46
CA THR A 282 14.28 13.36 19.38
C THR A 282 15.11 12.82 20.55
N MET A 283 14.65 11.73 21.18
CA MET A 283 15.33 11.13 22.35
C MET A 283 16.15 9.91 21.96
N PHE A 284 15.58 9.03 21.14
CA PHE A 284 16.23 7.81 20.66
C PHE A 284 16.23 7.82 19.13
N GLY A 285 17.38 8.08 18.51
CA GLY A 285 17.48 8.15 17.06
C GLY A 285 18.90 7.98 16.53
N GLY A 286 19.00 7.81 15.21
CA GLY A 286 20.25 7.66 14.48
C GLY A 286 20.83 8.97 13.95
N MET A 287 21.92 8.90 13.17
CA MET A 287 22.53 10.06 12.50
C MET A 287 21.59 10.71 11.47
N ALA A 288 20.59 9.98 10.98
CA ALA A 288 19.61 10.47 10.01
C ALA A 288 18.83 11.72 10.49
N ARG A 289 18.73 11.94 11.80
CA ARG A 289 18.11 13.15 12.37
C ARG A 289 18.83 14.46 12.01
N PHE A 290 20.10 14.37 11.58
CA PHE A 290 20.90 15.52 11.13
C PHE A 290 20.77 15.80 9.62
N ILE A 291 19.98 15.02 8.89
CA ILE A 291 19.79 15.24 7.45
C ILE A 291 18.85 16.43 7.27
N ASN A 292 19.36 17.49 6.65
CA ASN A 292 18.63 18.74 6.47
C ASN A 292 17.63 18.70 5.32
N HIS A 293 16.78 19.73 5.27
CA HIS A 293 15.88 19.96 4.15
C HIS A 293 16.62 20.51 2.92
N SER A 294 16.25 20.04 1.73
CA SER A 294 16.48 20.76 0.48
C SER A 294 15.25 20.72 -0.44
N CYS A 295 14.99 21.82 -1.14
CA CYS A 295 13.98 21.87 -2.20
C CYS A 295 14.42 21.14 -3.49
N GLU A 296 15.72 20.85 -3.62
CA GLU A 296 16.28 19.99 -4.68
C GLU A 296 17.16 18.89 -4.05
N PRO A 297 16.52 17.96 -3.31
CA PRO A 297 17.22 17.00 -2.47
C PRO A 297 18.05 16.00 -3.28
N ASN A 298 18.91 15.26 -2.58
CA ASN A 298 19.67 14.13 -3.12
C ASN A 298 19.26 12.78 -2.51
N LEU A 299 18.37 12.80 -1.52
CA LEU A 299 17.77 11.62 -0.92
C LEU A 299 16.25 11.62 -1.10
N THR A 300 15.69 10.42 -1.29
CA THR A 300 14.26 10.15 -1.24
C THR A 300 13.98 9.14 -0.13
N PRO A 301 13.13 9.47 0.85
CA PRO A 301 12.58 8.51 1.80
C PRO A 301 11.72 7.45 1.10
N VAL A 302 11.90 6.19 1.49
CA VAL A 302 11.20 5.03 0.94
C VAL A 302 10.78 4.12 2.09
N ILE A 303 9.57 3.61 2.01
CA ILE A 303 8.98 2.74 3.03
C ILE A 303 9.38 1.30 2.78
N VAL A 304 10.00 0.68 3.80
CA VAL A 304 10.49 -0.70 3.75
C VAL A 304 9.94 -1.49 4.93
N ARG A 305 9.33 -2.65 4.66
CA ARG A 305 8.84 -3.59 5.67
C ARG A 305 9.76 -4.80 5.71
N CYS A 306 10.32 -5.11 6.88
CA CYS A 306 11.22 -6.24 7.10
C CYS A 306 10.53 -7.27 8.01
N GLY A 307 9.57 -8.03 7.50
CA GLY A 307 8.86 -9.05 8.31
C GLY A 307 7.91 -8.52 9.38
N SER A 308 7.64 -7.22 9.35
CA SER A 308 6.72 -6.56 10.26
C SER A 308 5.86 -5.57 9.49
N VAL A 309 4.67 -5.34 10.04
CA VAL A 309 3.68 -4.36 9.58
C VAL A 309 4.15 -2.94 9.72
N THR A 310 5.04 -2.74 10.68
CA THR A 310 5.61 -1.48 11.07
C THR A 310 6.61 -1.03 10.00
N PRO A 311 6.35 0.09 9.29
CA PRO A 311 7.24 0.55 8.24
C PRO A 311 8.57 1.05 8.83
N ARG A 312 9.66 0.74 8.14
CA ARG A 312 10.97 1.37 8.32
C ARG A 312 11.15 2.43 7.26
N LEU A 313 11.63 3.60 7.67
CA LEU A 313 11.85 4.73 6.77
C LEU A 313 13.30 4.75 6.30
N ALA A 314 13.54 4.28 5.08
CA ALA A 314 14.87 4.18 4.50
C ALA A 314 15.12 5.31 3.50
N LEU A 315 16.23 6.03 3.63
CA LEU A 315 16.62 7.06 2.66
C LEU A 315 17.52 6.47 1.57
N PHE A 316 17.13 6.66 0.32
CA PHE A 316 17.85 6.23 -0.87
C PHE A 316 18.37 7.43 -1.66
N ALA A 317 19.54 7.30 -2.29
CA ALA A 317 20.07 8.32 -3.17
C ALA A 317 19.22 8.42 -4.44
N ASN A 318 18.67 9.61 -4.73
CA ASN A 318 17.85 9.84 -5.92
C ASN A 318 18.64 10.39 -7.12
N LYS A 319 19.92 10.66 -6.91
CA LYS A 319 20.94 10.97 -7.92
C LYS A 319 22.29 10.48 -7.42
N ALA A 320 23.30 10.45 -8.28
CA ALA A 320 24.67 10.24 -7.82
C ALA A 320 25.11 11.40 -6.91
N ILE A 321 25.77 11.08 -5.79
CA ILE A 321 26.21 12.03 -4.77
C ILE A 321 27.72 11.94 -4.66
N SER A 322 28.39 13.08 -4.83
CA SER A 322 29.84 13.18 -4.68
C SER A 322 30.27 13.10 -3.22
N LYS A 323 31.52 12.70 -2.99
CA LYS A 323 32.16 12.79 -1.68
C LYS A 323 32.04 14.21 -1.09
N ASP A 324 31.91 14.30 0.23
CA ASP A 324 31.79 15.53 1.02
C ASP A 324 30.55 16.38 0.72
N THR A 325 29.58 15.83 -0.02
CA THR A 325 28.29 16.50 -0.29
C THR A 325 27.34 16.30 0.89
N GLU A 326 26.68 17.39 1.32
CA GLU A 326 25.59 17.34 2.29
C GLU A 326 24.44 16.49 1.76
N LEU A 327 23.89 15.66 2.63
CA LEU A 327 22.71 14.85 2.38
C LEU A 327 21.47 15.63 2.79
N CYS A 328 20.48 15.66 1.90
CA CYS A 328 19.22 16.35 2.12
C CYS A 328 18.04 15.57 1.53
N TYR A 329 16.88 15.63 2.19
CA TYR A 329 15.60 15.19 1.63
C TYR A 329 14.56 16.32 1.67
N ASP A 330 13.45 16.15 0.94
CA ASP A 330 12.34 17.09 1.04
C ASP A 330 11.52 16.77 2.30
N TYR A 331 11.36 17.75 3.21
CA TYR A 331 10.60 17.57 4.45
C TYR A 331 9.09 17.46 4.22
N GLY A 332 8.60 17.67 2.99
CA GLY A 332 7.20 17.54 2.63
C GLY A 332 6.62 18.87 2.15
N LEU A 333 5.32 19.05 2.32
CA LEU A 333 4.60 20.22 1.83
C LEU A 333 4.53 21.35 2.86
N LEU A 334 4.44 22.58 2.36
CA LEU A 334 4.14 23.75 3.19
C LEU A 334 2.66 23.70 3.58
N GLU A 335 2.35 23.73 4.88
CA GLU A 335 0.97 24.00 5.31
C GLU A 335 0.70 25.50 5.18
N GLU A 336 -0.46 25.85 4.63
CA GLU A 336 -0.80 27.25 4.34
C GLU A 336 -0.97 28.10 5.61
N ASP A 337 -1.27 27.46 6.76
CA ASP A 337 -1.95 28.10 7.90
C ASP A 337 -1.09 28.38 9.15
N ASN A 338 0.23 28.22 9.10
CA ASN A 338 1.10 28.53 10.25
C ASN A 338 1.71 29.95 10.17
N ASN A 339 1.39 30.78 11.16
CA ASN A 339 1.85 32.16 11.33
C ASN A 339 3.38 32.32 11.59
N VAL A 340 4.14 31.24 11.75
CA VAL A 340 5.60 31.28 11.96
C VAL A 340 6.29 30.33 10.99
N LYS A 341 6.82 30.87 9.89
CA LYS A 341 7.55 30.11 8.86
C LYS A 341 9.05 30.28 9.04
N LYS A 342 9.78 29.20 9.25
CA LYS A 342 11.26 29.22 9.29
C LYS A 342 11.82 29.40 7.88
N LYS A 343 12.77 30.30 7.70
CA LYS A 343 13.41 30.54 6.40
C LYS A 343 14.17 29.29 5.95
N CYS A 344 14.06 28.94 4.68
CA CYS A 344 14.81 27.85 4.08
C CYS A 344 16.19 28.34 3.63
N HIS A 345 17.24 27.62 4.04
CA HIS A 345 18.63 27.91 3.73
C HIS A 345 19.27 26.81 2.87
N CYS A 346 18.48 26.09 2.06
CA CYS A 346 18.97 24.95 1.27
C CYS A 346 19.88 25.34 0.08
N GLY A 347 19.84 26.59 -0.37
CA GLY A 347 20.66 27.08 -1.49
C GLY A 347 20.24 26.60 -2.89
N ALA A 348 19.15 25.82 -3.01
CA ALA A 348 18.62 25.38 -4.31
C ALA A 348 18.14 26.55 -5.17
N GLU A 349 18.29 26.46 -6.50
CA GLU A 349 17.84 27.50 -7.43
C GLU A 349 16.32 27.70 -7.34
N LYS A 350 15.58 26.58 -7.23
CA LYS A 350 14.12 26.55 -7.08
C LYS A 350 13.68 26.43 -5.62
N CYS A 351 14.31 27.20 -4.73
CA CYS A 351 13.97 27.19 -3.31
C CYS A 351 12.56 27.77 -3.04
N ARG A 352 11.79 27.09 -2.19
CA ARG A 352 10.45 27.52 -1.74
C ARG A 352 10.48 28.68 -0.73
N GLY A 353 11.67 29.15 -0.34
CA GLY A 353 11.87 30.26 0.60
C GLY A 353 11.69 29.92 2.08
N PHE A 354 10.84 28.96 2.41
CA PHE A 354 10.54 28.55 3.79
C PHE A 354 10.59 27.02 3.95
N LEU A 355 10.92 26.56 5.15
CA LEU A 355 10.90 25.13 5.48
C LEU A 355 9.45 24.61 5.49
N PRO A 356 9.19 23.42 4.93
CA PRO A 356 7.93 22.71 5.11
C PRO A 356 7.59 22.55 6.59
N SER A 357 6.33 22.73 6.93
CA SER A 357 5.78 22.44 8.26
C SER A 357 4.83 21.23 8.26
N GLY A 358 4.60 20.62 7.09
CA GLY A 358 3.70 19.49 6.91
C GLY A 358 4.37 18.12 6.98
N SER A 359 3.57 17.08 6.81
CA SER A 359 3.98 15.67 6.79
C SER A 359 4.62 15.27 5.44
N TYR A 360 5.46 14.22 5.47
CA TYR A 360 5.96 13.59 4.26
C TYR A 360 4.94 12.53 3.80
N GLY A 361 4.42 12.70 2.58
CA GLY A 361 3.54 11.73 1.95
C GLY A 361 4.23 11.04 0.78
N SER A 362 4.14 9.72 0.75
CA SER A 362 4.36 8.91 -0.45
C SER A 362 3.00 8.50 -0.99
#